data_AF-A0A0E0L967-F1
#
_entry.id   AF-A0A0E0L967-F1
#
_cell.length_a   1.000
_cell.length_b   1.000
_cell.length_c   1.000
_cell.angle_alpha   90.00
_cell.angle_beta   90.00
_cell.angle_gamma   90.00
#
_symmetry.space_group_name_H-M   'P 1'
#
loop_
_entity.id
_entity.type
_entity.pdbx_description
1 polymer ?
#
loop_
_entity_poly.entity_id
_entity_poly.type
_entity_poly.pdbx_seq_one_letter_code
_entity_poly.pdbx_strand_id
1 'polypeptide(L)'
;MEALFEQLCALADMAVDGRGFDTARLDGVLALFDGEARAALAAAEEVHEAAARGTEAAMEAAQGHLNAIMDAAVGKYRGSSGEADALSAATTAMDMAFKATTSNIHRS
;
A
#
# COMPACT_ATOMS: atom_id res chain seq x y z
N MET A 1 6.20 16.62 -29.94
CA MET A 1 7.26 17.41 -29.31
C MET A 1 8.50 17.57 -30.19
N GLU A 2 9.14 16.51 -30.70
CA GLU A 2 10.33 16.62 -31.57
C GLU A 2 10.16 17.55 -32.78
N ALA A 3 9.03 17.44 -33.49
CA ALA A 3 8.72 18.31 -34.63
C ALA A 3 8.57 19.80 -34.22
N LEU A 4 8.10 20.09 -33.00
CA LEU A 4 8.03 21.46 -32.49
C LEU A 4 9.43 21.98 -32.15
N PHE A 5 10.30 21.12 -31.62
CA PHE A 5 11.71 21.46 -31.37
C PHE A 5 12.44 21.79 -32.67
N GLU A 6 12.26 20.97 -33.70
CA GLU A 6 12.85 21.21 -35.02
C GLU A 6 12.38 22.54 -35.63
N GLN A 7 11.08 22.86 -35.49
CA GLN A 7 10.53 24.14 -35.90
C GLN A 7 11.09 25.33 -35.09
N LEU A 8 11.27 25.15 -33.78
CA LEU A 8 11.85 26.17 -32.90
C LEU A 8 13.32 26.42 -33.23
N CYS A 9 14.10 25.36 -33.49
CA CYS A 9 15.50 25.47 -33.94
C CYS A 9 15.59 26.23 -35.27
N ALA A 10 14.75 25.89 -36.25
CA ALA A 10 14.73 26.61 -37.53
C ALA A 10 14.39 28.10 -37.38
N LEU A 11 13.49 28.45 -36.44
CA LEU A 11 13.18 29.85 -36.12
C LEU A 11 14.36 30.56 -35.43
N ALA A 12 15.05 29.89 -34.52
CA ALA A 12 16.24 30.41 -33.86
C ALA A 12 17.36 30.69 -34.87
N ASP A 13 17.60 29.78 -35.81
CA ASP A 13 18.60 29.95 -36.87
C ASP A 13 18.27 31.17 -37.75
N MET A 14 17.00 31.36 -38.11
CA MET A 14 16.54 32.54 -38.86
C MET A 14 16.75 33.86 -38.08
N ALA A 15 16.57 33.84 -36.76
CA ALA A 15 16.82 35.00 -35.90
C ALA A 15 18.31 35.35 -35.83
N VAL A 16 19.17 34.33 -35.67
CA VAL A 16 20.64 34.49 -35.61
C VAL A 16 21.20 35.02 -36.93
N ASP A 17 20.70 34.52 -38.05
CA ASP A 17 21.15 34.92 -39.39
C ASP A 17 20.55 36.26 -39.86
N GLY A 18 19.67 36.89 -39.08
CA GLY A 18 18.96 38.12 -39.46
C GLY A 18 18.00 37.94 -40.64
N ARG A 19 17.60 36.70 -40.93
CA ARG A 19 16.80 36.33 -42.10
C ARG A 19 15.32 36.28 -41.76
N GLY A 20 14.64 37.42 -41.81
CA GLY A 20 13.18 37.49 -41.86
C GLY A 20 12.46 36.77 -40.70
N PHE A 21 13.04 36.83 -39.50
CA PHE A 21 12.46 36.22 -38.30
C PHE A 21 11.03 36.72 -38.05
N ASP A 22 10.12 35.76 -37.85
CA ASP A 22 8.70 36.02 -37.65
C ASP A 22 8.32 35.71 -36.19
N THR A 23 8.12 36.77 -35.40
CA THR A 23 7.71 36.68 -34.00
C THR A 23 6.33 36.06 -33.85
N ALA A 24 5.39 36.29 -34.77
CA ALA A 24 4.06 35.69 -34.67
C ALA A 24 4.12 34.18 -34.88
N ARG A 25 5.03 33.72 -35.76
CA ARG A 25 5.30 32.29 -35.93
C ARG A 25 5.97 31.68 -34.70
N LEU A 26 6.90 32.39 -34.05
CA LEU A 26 7.47 31.94 -32.78
C LEU A 26 6.39 31.80 -31.70
N ASP A 27 5.53 32.79 -31.52
CA ASP A 27 4.44 32.74 -30.54
C ASP A 27 3.52 31.54 -30.78
N GLY A 28 3.22 31.23 -32.04
CA GLY A 28 2.47 30.04 -32.41
C GLY A 28 3.16 28.73 -32.00
N VAL A 29 4.47 28.61 -32.24
CA VAL A 29 5.24 27.41 -31.83
C VAL A 29 5.31 27.29 -30.30
N LEU A 30 5.50 28.39 -29.58
CA LEU A 30 5.53 28.40 -28.12
C LEU A 30 4.16 28.03 -27.51
N ALA A 31 3.06 28.49 -28.10
CA ALA A 31 1.71 28.12 -27.67
C ALA A 31 1.45 26.61 -27.84
N LEU A 32 1.96 26.00 -28.93
CA LEU A 32 1.88 24.56 -29.14
C LEU A 32 2.71 23.79 -28.11
N PHE A 33 3.91 24.27 -27.78
CA PHE A 33 4.74 23.69 -26.72
C PHE A 33 4.05 23.72 -25.36
N ASP A 34 3.46 24.86 -24.99
CA ASP A 34 2.74 25.02 -23.73
C ASP A 34 1.52 24.06 -23.67
N GLY A 35 0.79 23.92 -24.77
CA GLY A 35 -0.29 22.95 -24.90
C GLY A 35 0.18 21.50 -24.73
N GLU A 36 1.24 21.10 -25.44
CA GLU A 36 1.78 19.74 -25.37
C GLU A 36 2.41 19.43 -23.99
N ALA A 37 3.07 20.41 -23.36
CA ALA A 37 3.63 20.29 -22.02
C ALA A 37 2.54 20.09 -20.96
N ARG A 38 1.44 20.86 -21.02
CA ARG A 38 0.30 20.67 -20.13
C ARG A 38 -0.37 19.31 -20.33
N ALA A 39 -0.53 18.87 -21.57
CA ALA A 39 -1.10 17.56 -21.86
C ALA A 39 -0.20 16.43 -21.34
N ALA A 40 1.12 16.54 -21.53
CA ALA A 40 2.08 15.58 -21.01
C ALA A 40 2.09 15.54 -19.48
N LEU A 41 2.01 16.70 -18.81
CA LEU A 41 1.91 16.78 -17.36
C LEU A 41 0.62 16.13 -16.85
N ALA A 42 -0.52 16.45 -17.44
CA ALA A 42 -1.80 15.85 -17.05
C ALA A 42 -1.79 14.31 -17.22
N ALA A 43 -1.21 13.81 -18.32
CA ALA A 43 -1.07 12.37 -18.54
C ALA A 43 -0.13 11.72 -17.50
N ALA A 44 0.97 12.39 -17.15
CA ALA A 44 1.88 11.89 -16.11
C ALA A 44 1.21 11.86 -14.73
N GLU A 45 0.47 12.91 -14.37
CA GLU A 45 -0.31 13.00 -13.13
C GLU A 45 -1.35 11.86 -13.06
N GLU A 46 -2.08 11.59 -14.14
CA GLU A 46 -3.05 10.49 -14.19
C GLU A 46 -2.39 9.12 -13.93
N VAL A 47 -1.24 8.87 -14.57
CA VAL A 47 -0.48 7.63 -14.36
C VAL A 47 0.00 7.52 -12.91
N HIS A 48 0.50 8.61 -12.34
CA HIS A 48 0.95 8.64 -10.95
C HIS A 48 -0.21 8.42 -9.96
N GLU A 49 -1.35 9.05 -10.17
CA GLU A 49 -2.54 8.82 -9.34
C GLU A 49 -3.06 7.40 -9.44
N ALA A 50 -3.10 6.82 -10.65
CA ALA A 50 -3.51 5.44 -10.85
C ALA A 50 -2.58 4.47 -10.11
N ALA A 51 -1.26 4.72 -10.17
CA ALA A 51 -0.28 3.96 -9.42
C ALA A 51 -0.48 4.11 -7.90
N ALA A 52 -0.69 5.34 -7.40
CA ALA A 52 -0.94 5.60 -5.99
C ALA A 52 -2.17 4.84 -5.48
N ARG A 53 -3.31 4.97 -6.17
CA ARG A 53 -4.55 4.23 -5.84
C ARG A 53 -4.34 2.72 -5.85
N GLY A 54 -3.61 2.21 -6.83
CA GLY A 54 -3.27 0.78 -6.91
C GLY A 54 -2.41 0.31 -5.73
N THR A 55 -1.42 1.10 -5.33
CA THR A 55 -0.56 0.78 -4.18
C THR A 55 -1.30 0.86 -2.85
N GLU A 56 -2.19 1.84 -2.67
CA GLU A 56 -3.03 1.96 -1.47
C GLU A 56 -3.97 0.77 -1.33
N ALA A 57 -4.67 0.39 -2.41
CA ALA A 57 -5.55 -0.78 -2.40
C ALA A 57 -4.80 -2.08 -2.07
N ALA A 58 -3.58 -2.25 -2.61
CA ALA A 58 -2.74 -3.40 -2.30
C ALA A 58 -2.30 -3.41 -0.82
N MET A 59 -1.97 -2.23 -0.27
CA MET A 59 -1.60 -2.09 1.14
C MET A 59 -2.78 -2.39 2.06
N GLU A 60 -3.97 -1.89 1.76
CA GLU A 60 -5.19 -2.19 2.52
C GLU A 60 -5.51 -3.69 2.52
N ALA A 61 -5.39 -4.35 1.35
CA ALA A 61 -5.60 -5.79 1.25
C ALA A 61 -4.57 -6.58 2.08
N ALA A 62 -3.29 -6.19 2.02
CA ALA A 62 -2.23 -6.80 2.80
C ALA A 62 -2.44 -6.61 4.31
N GLN A 63 -2.84 -5.41 4.73
CA GLN A 63 -3.16 -5.11 6.13
C GLN A 63 -4.37 -5.93 6.62
N GLY A 64 -5.42 -6.03 5.81
CA GLY A 64 -6.59 -6.86 6.12
C GLY A 64 -6.21 -8.33 6.29
N HIS A 65 -5.35 -8.85 5.41
CA HIS A 65 -4.85 -10.22 5.52
C HIS A 65 -4.00 -10.44 6.79
N LEU A 66 -3.10 -9.50 7.10
CA LEU A 66 -2.29 -9.55 8.32
C LEU A 66 -3.17 -9.55 9.57
N ASN A 67 -4.17 -8.67 9.64
CA ASN A 67 -5.12 -8.63 10.74
C ASN A 67 -5.87 -9.95 10.90
N ALA A 68 -6.35 -10.56 9.81
CA ALA A 68 -7.01 -11.86 9.87
C ALA A 68 -6.09 -12.98 10.40
N ILE A 69 -4.81 -12.99 9.99
CA ILE A 69 -3.82 -13.92 10.52
C ILE A 69 -3.59 -13.68 12.01
N MET A 70 -3.43 -12.42 12.42
CA MET A 70 -3.21 -12.06 13.83
C MET A 70 -4.41 -12.45 14.69
N ASP A 71 -5.63 -12.16 14.27
CA ASP A 71 -6.85 -12.53 14.99
C ASP A 71 -6.98 -14.05 15.12
N ALA A 72 -6.69 -14.79 14.05
CA ALA A 72 -6.68 -16.25 14.09
C ALA A 72 -5.59 -16.80 15.03
N ALA A 73 -4.40 -16.20 15.05
CA ALA A 73 -3.32 -16.60 15.93
C ALA A 73 -3.65 -16.32 17.41
N VAL A 74 -4.20 -15.14 17.71
CA VAL A 74 -4.64 -14.76 19.05
C VAL A 74 -5.77 -15.68 19.52
N GLY A 75 -6.73 -15.99 18.65
CA GLY A 75 -7.81 -16.94 18.94
C GLY A 75 -7.29 -18.32 19.30
N LYS A 76 -6.36 -18.87 18.52
CA LYS A 76 -5.72 -20.17 18.80
C LYS A 76 -4.94 -20.16 20.11
N TYR A 77 -4.16 -19.11 20.37
CA TYR A 77 -3.39 -18.98 21.60
C TYR A 77 -4.31 -18.96 22.83
N ARG A 78 -5.38 -18.15 22.79
CA ARG A 78 -6.37 -18.07 23.88
C ARG A 78 -7.07 -19.41 24.12
N GLY A 79 -7.47 -20.11 23.06
CA GLY A 79 -8.07 -21.45 23.17
C GLY A 79 -7.12 -22.43 23.85
N SER A 80 -5.87 -22.49 23.38
CA SER A 80 -4.85 -23.39 23.95
C SER A 80 -4.50 -23.06 25.40
N SER A 81 -4.41 -21.78 25.77
CA SER A 81 -4.18 -21.37 27.16
C SER A 81 -5.35 -21.76 28.07
N GLY A 82 -6.60 -21.56 27.62
CA GLY A 82 -7.79 -21.93 28.39
C GLY A 82 -7.91 -23.44 28.60
N GLU A 83 -7.53 -24.24 27.60
CA GLU A 83 -7.47 -25.71 27.71
C GLU A 83 -6.42 -26.16 28.74
N ALA A 84 -5.26 -25.52 28.76
CA ALA A 84 -4.21 -25.81 29.75
C ALA A 84 -4.65 -25.48 31.18
N ASP A 85 -5.30 -24.33 31.38
CA ASP A 85 -5.83 -23.92 32.69
C ASP A 85 -6.93 -24.87 33.17
N ALA A 86 -7.84 -25.28 32.28
CA ALA A 86 -8.90 -26.24 32.59
C ALA A 86 -8.34 -27.62 32.96
N LEU A 87 -7.32 -28.10 32.24
CA LEU A 87 -6.63 -29.37 32.54
C LEU A 87 -5.92 -29.32 33.90
N SER A 88 -5.25 -28.20 34.20
CA SER A 88 -4.59 -27.99 35.50
C SER A 88 -5.60 -27.99 36.67
N ALA A 89 -6.73 -27.30 36.50
CA ALA A 89 -7.82 -27.30 37.47
C ALA A 89 -8.44 -28.69 37.67
N ALA A 90 -8.69 -29.42 36.58
CA ALA A 90 -9.21 -30.79 36.62
C ALA A 90 -8.24 -31.74 37.34
N THR A 91 -6.94 -31.63 37.04
CA THR A 91 -5.88 -32.44 37.69
C THR A 91 -5.83 -32.17 39.20
N THR A 92 -5.91 -30.90 39.60
CA THR A 92 -5.95 -30.50 41.01
C THR A 92 -7.19 -31.04 41.71
N ALA A 93 -8.35 -31.00 41.06
CA ALA A 93 -9.59 -31.54 41.60
C ALA A 93 -9.53 -33.07 41.77
N MET A 94 -8.93 -33.79 40.82
CA MET A 94 -8.72 -35.24 40.91
C MET A 94 -7.81 -35.61 42.08
N ASP A 95 -6.70 -34.89 42.29
CA ASP A 95 -5.79 -35.12 43.42
C ASP A 95 -6.48 -34.87 44.78
N MET A 96 -7.28 -33.80 44.88
CA MET A 96 -8.09 -33.50 46.06
C MET A 96 -9.12 -34.61 46.35
N ALA A 97 -9.81 -35.11 45.32
CA ALA A 97 -10.77 -36.20 45.47
C ALA A 97 -10.08 -37.51 45.90
N PHE A 98 -8.93 -37.82 45.33
CA PHE A 98 -8.14 -38.99 45.70
C PHE A 98 -7.68 -38.93 47.16
N LYS A 99 -7.17 -37.77 47.60
CA LYS A 99 -6.77 -37.54 49.00
C LYS A 99 -7.95 -37.65 49.97
N ALA A 100 -9.11 -37.08 49.62
CA ALA A 100 -10.32 -37.17 50.44
C ALA A 100 -10.79 -38.62 50.60
N THR A 101 -10.78 -39.39 49.51
CA THR A 101 -11.18 -40.81 49.52
C THR A 101 -10.21 -41.66 50.34
N THR A 102 -8.90 -41.45 50.17
CA THR A 102 -7.85 -42.17 50.92
C THR A 102 -7.87 -41.84 52.41
N SER A 103 -8.12 -40.57 52.76
CA SER A 103 -8.24 -40.13 54.16
C SER A 103 -9.49 -40.69 54.84
N ASN A 104 -10.58 -40.93 54.08
CA ASN A 104 -11.79 -41.59 54.59
C ASN A 104 -11.58 -43.10 54.83
N ILE A 105 -10.78 -43.77 53.99
CA ILE A 105 -10.46 -45.21 54.13
C ILE A 105 -9.54 -45.47 55.35
N HIS A 106 -8.66 -44.53 55.71
CA HIS A 106 -7.79 -44.64 56.90
C HIS A 106 -8.49 -44.29 58.23
N ARG A 107 -9.77 -43.88 58.20
CA ARG A 107 -10.54 -43.49 59.39
C ARG A 107 -11.65 -44.48 59.79
N SER A 108 -11.83 -45.58 59.04
CA SER A 108 -12.71 -46.70 59.40
C SER A 108 -11.91 -47.86 59.99
#